data_AF-A0A552AVM9-F1
#
_entry.id   AF-A0A552AVM9-F1
#
_cell.length_a   1.000
_cell.length_b   1.000
_cell.length_c   1.000
_cell.angle_alpha   90.00
_cell.angle_beta   90.00
_cell.angle_gamma   90.00
#
_symmetry.space_group_name_H-M   'P 1'
#
loop_
_entity.id
_entity.type
_entity.pdbx_description
1 polymer ?
#
loop_
_entity_poly.entity_id
_entity_poly.type
_entity_poly.pdbx_seq_one_letter_code
_entity_poly.pdbx_strand_id
1 'polypeptide(L)' 'MSQAAAAINTKLIDSLAQIILSLTDEEQQLLLQKIQHPALSDVDFHQGFPFDVQIPNTETLAAIEEVEKHPERLKRYIL' A
#
# COMPACT_ATOMS: atom_id res chain seq x y z
N MET A 1 13.15 16.52 21.08
CA MET A 1 13.51 15.46 20.11
C MET A 1 13.07 15.75 18.66
N SER A 2 12.08 16.62 18.41
CA SER A 2 11.58 16.92 17.04
C SER A 2 12.57 17.64 16.11
N GLN A 3 13.38 18.57 16.62
CA GLN A 3 14.27 19.40 15.81
C GLN A 3 15.40 18.61 15.12
N ALA A 4 15.92 17.57 15.79
CA ALA A 4 16.95 16.70 15.22
C ALA A 4 16.39 15.86 14.06
N ALA A 5 15.17 15.32 14.20
CA ALA A 5 14.49 14.59 13.13
C ALA A 5 14.19 15.50 11.93
N ALA A 6 13.74 16.74 12.18
CA ALA A 6 13.49 17.71 11.12
C ALA A 6 14.77 18.04 10.32
N ALA A 7 15.90 18.24 11.01
CA ALA A 7 17.20 18.51 10.38
C ALA A 7 17.75 17.32 9.57
N ILE A 8 17.54 16.09 10.06
CA ILE A 8 17.91 14.87 9.33
C ILE A 8 17.07 14.74 8.06
N ASN A 9 15.76 14.98 8.17
CA ASN A 9 14.85 14.90 7.03
C ASN A 9 15.18 15.94 5.96
N THR A 10 15.55 17.16 6.35
CA THR A 10 15.98 18.19 5.38
C THR A 10 17.25 17.77 4.65
N LYS A 11 18.27 17.31 5.38
CA LYS A 11 19.51 16.83 4.76
C LYS A 11 19.30 15.65 3.82
N LEU A 12 18.39 14.74 4.18
CA LEU A 12 18.01 13.62 3.32
C LEU A 12 17.34 14.12 2.03
N ILE A 13 16.38 15.04 2.14
CA ILE A 13 15.69 15.64 0.99
C ILE A 13 16.70 16.36 0.08
N ASP A 14 17.60 17.15 0.64
CA ASP A 14 18.60 17.90 -0.12
C ASP A 14 19.56 16.96 -0.86
N SER A 15 19.97 15.86 -0.22
CA SER A 15 20.84 14.85 -0.83
C SER A 15 20.13 14.12 -1.97
N LEU A 16 18.86 13.75 -1.78
CA LEU A 16 18.05 13.10 -2.82
C LEU A 16 17.81 14.03 -4.02
N ALA A 17 17.55 15.31 -3.78
CA ALA A 17 17.40 16.30 -4.85
C ALA A 17 18.68 16.44 -5.68
N GLN A 18 19.86 16.49 -5.03
CA GLN A 18 21.14 16.54 -5.74
C GLN A 18 21.38 15.30 -6.59
N ILE A 19 21.05 14.10 -6.08
CA ILE A 19 21.17 12.85 -6.83
C ILE A 19 20.28 12.92 -8.08
N ILE A 20 19.00 13.29 -7.93
CA ILE A 20 18.05 13.37 -9.05
C ILE A 20 18.52 14.35 -10.12
N LEU A 21 19.05 15.51 -9.72
CA LEU A 21 19.56 16.53 -10.64
C LEU A 21 20.88 16.14 -11.34
N SER A 22 21.58 15.13 -10.82
CA SER A 22 22.84 14.65 -11.37
C SER A 22 22.66 13.45 -12.32
N LEU A 23 21.44 12.94 -12.45
CA LEU A 23 21.13 11.81 -13.33
C LEU A 23 21.23 12.21 -14.80
N THR A 24 21.64 11.27 -15.64
CA THR A 24 21.50 11.41 -17.09
C THR A 24 20.04 11.21 -17.53
N ASP A 25 19.72 11.59 -18.76
CA ASP A 25 18.38 11.40 -19.33
C ASP A 25 17.95 9.91 -19.30
N GLU A 26 18.87 8.98 -19.57
CA GLU A 26 18.58 7.54 -19.49
C GLU A 26 18.30 7.07 -18.06
N GLU A 27 19.07 7.54 -17.09
CA GLU A 27 18.89 7.20 -15.67
C GLU A 27 17.60 7.80 -15.11
N GLN A 28 17.24 9.01 -15.53
CA GLN A 28 15.98 9.65 -15.16
C GLN A 28 14.78 8.88 -15.73
N GLN A 29 14.85 8.43 -16.98
CA GLN A 29 13.81 7.59 -17.58
C GLN A 29 13.67 6.25 -16.85
N LEU A 30 14.78 5.60 -16.49
CA LEU A 30 14.76 4.36 -15.71
C LEU A 30 14.15 4.57 -14.32
N LEU A 31 14.49 5.67 -13.65
CA LEU A 31 13.94 6.03 -12.35
C LEU A 31 12.43 6.28 -12.45
N LEU A 32 11.97 7.02 -13.47
CA LEU A 32 10.54 7.25 -13.72
C LEU A 32 9.79 5.94 -13.95
N GLN A 33 10.33 5.02 -14.75
CA GLN A 33 9.72 3.71 -14.95
C GLN A 33 9.62 2.91 -13.64
N LYS A 34 10.65 2.92 -12.79
CA LYS A 34 10.63 2.21 -11.49
C LYS A 34 9.69 2.84 -10.46
N ILE A 35 9.49 4.15 -10.51
CA ILE A 35 8.52 4.85 -9.63
C ILE A 35 7.08 4.64 -10.12
N GLN A 36 6.85 4.65 -11.43
CA GLN A 36 5.52 4.44 -12.01
C GLN A 36 5.10 2.97 -11.98
N HIS A 37 6.07 2.06 -12.07
CA HIS A 37 5.89 0.63 -11.89
C HIS A 37 6.63 0.23 -10.62
N PRO A 38 6.14 0.61 -9.42
CA PRO A 38 6.62 -0.04 -8.23
C PRO A 38 6.35 -1.53 -8.46
N ALA A 39 7.33 -2.39 -8.23
CA ALA A 39 7.21 -3.84 -8.38
C ALA A 39 6.27 -4.41 -7.29
N LEU A 40 5.06 -3.88 -7.22
CA LEU A 40 4.03 -4.07 -6.21
C LEU A 40 2.72 -4.52 -6.86
N SER A 41 2.78 -5.36 -7.89
CA SER A 41 1.62 -6.16 -8.27
C SER A 41 1.57 -7.52 -7.57
N ASP A 42 2.67 -8.02 -6.98
CA ASP A 42 2.70 -9.44 -6.58
C ASP A 42 3.20 -9.76 -5.16
N VAL A 43 3.64 -8.80 -4.33
CA VAL A 43 4.23 -9.17 -3.01
C VAL A 43 3.62 -8.50 -1.77
N ASP A 44 2.74 -7.50 -1.86
CA ASP A 44 2.33 -6.75 -0.65
C ASP A 44 0.81 -6.69 -0.35
N PHE A 45 0.06 -7.74 -0.65
CA PHE A 45 -1.26 -7.94 -0.02
C PHE A 45 -1.20 -8.74 1.30
N HIS A 46 -0.01 -9.08 1.80
CA HIS A 46 0.15 -9.91 3.01
C HIS A 46 0.93 -9.25 4.16
N GLN A 47 1.43 -8.02 4.03
CA GLN A 47 2.20 -7.36 5.11
C GLN A 47 1.33 -6.72 6.22
N GLY A 48 0.41 -7.49 6.80
CA GLY A 48 -0.39 -7.01 7.94
C GLY A 48 -1.12 -8.08 8.75
N PHE A 49 -1.15 -9.33 8.28
CA PHE A 49 -1.89 -10.39 8.95
C PHE A 49 -0.95 -11.54 9.31
N PRO A 50 -0.99 -12.08 10.54
CA PRO A 50 -0.11 -13.17 10.96
C PRO A 50 -0.47 -14.54 10.36
N PHE A 51 -1.33 -14.57 9.34
CA PHE A 51 -1.83 -15.76 8.66
C PHE A 51 -2.20 -15.44 7.21
N ASP A 52 -2.30 -16.49 6.38
CA ASP A 52 -2.66 -16.38 4.98
C ASP A 52 -4.08 -15.80 4.83
N VAL A 53 -4.18 -14.59 4.28
CA VAL A 53 -5.46 -13.96 3.96
C VAL A 53 -5.91 -14.46 2.60
N GLN A 54 -6.90 -15.34 2.59
CA GLN A 54 -7.54 -15.77 1.36
C GLN A 54 -8.45 -14.65 0.83
N ILE A 55 -8.36 -14.37 -0.47
CA ILE A 55 -9.30 -13.47 -1.13
C ILE A 55 -10.69 -14.13 -1.10
N PRO A 56 -11.74 -13.45 -0.59
CA PRO A 56 -13.09 -13.99 -0.57
C PRO A 56 -13.54 -14.45 -1.96
N ASN A 57 -14.10 -15.66 -2.05
CA ASN A 57 -14.70 -16.15 -3.29
C ASN A 57 -16.06 -15.45 -3.57
N THR A 58 -16.64 -15.71 -4.73
CA THR A 58 -17.91 -15.08 -5.16
C THR A 58 -19.07 -15.32 -4.19
N GLU A 59 -19.15 -16.51 -3.60
CA GLU A 59 -20.19 -16.85 -2.63
C GLU A 59 -20.03 -16.02 -1.35
N THR A 60 -18.80 -15.90 -0.85
CA THR A 60 -18.49 -15.06 0.32
C THR A 60 -18.81 -13.59 0.06
N LEU A 61 -18.51 -13.06 -1.12
CA LEU A 61 -18.84 -11.68 -1.48
C LEU A 61 -20.35 -11.44 -1.55
N ALA A 62 -21.11 -12.37 -2.14
CA ALA A 62 -22.56 -12.29 -2.20
C ALA A 62 -23.21 -12.32 -0.80
N ALA A 63 -22.67 -13.14 0.11
CA ALA A 63 -23.14 -13.19 1.48
C ALA A 63 -22.88 -11.87 2.24
N ILE A 64 -21.72 -11.23 2.02
CA ILE A 64 -21.42 -9.92 2.60
C ILE A 64 -22.39 -8.86 2.07
N GLU A 65 -22.63 -8.83 0.76
CA GLU A 65 -23.58 -7.89 0.14
C GLU A 65 -25.02 -8.08 0.65
N GLU A 66 -25.46 -9.34 0.85
CA GLU A 66 -26.78 -9.62 1.44
C GLU A 66 -26.86 -9.07 2.88
N VAL A 67 -25.81 -9.23 3.69
CA VAL A 67 -25.75 -8.70 5.06
C VAL A 67 -25.75 -7.18 5.08
N GLU A 68 -25.08 -6.52 4.15
CA GLU A 68 -25.11 -5.05 4.04
C GLU A 68 -26.51 -4.53 3.67
N LYS A 69 -27.22 -5.23 2.78
CA LYS A 69 -28.59 -4.87 2.38
C LYS A 69 -29.63 -5.19 3.45
N HIS A 70 -29.38 -6.24 4.24
CA HIS A 70 -30.32 -6.78 5.22
C HIS A 70 -29.65 -7.11 6.57
N PRO A 71 -29.13 -6.10 7.29
CA PRO A 71 -28.38 -6.29 8.52
C PRO A 71 -29.19 -6.95 9.65
N GLU A 72 -30.52 -6.89 9.59
CA GLU A 72 -31.43 -7.57 10.51
C GLU A 72 -31.33 -9.09 10.47
N ARG A 73 -30.91 -9.68 9.33
CA ARG A 73 -30.77 -11.14 9.16
C ARG A 73 -29.58 -11.69 9.92
N LEU A 74 -28.57 -10.87 10.20
CA LEU A 74 -27.38 -11.24 10.97
C LEU A 74 -27.71 -11.65 12.41
N LYS A 75 -28.78 -11.08 12.99
CA LYS A 75 -29.21 -11.35 14.38
C LYS A 75 -29.69 -12.79 14.61
N ARG A 76 -29.97 -13.56 13.55
CA ARG A 76 -30.56 -14.90 13.68
C ARG A 76 -29.54 -16.03 13.87
N TYR A 77 -28.25 -15.73 13.79
CA TYR A 77 -27.15 -16.71 13.95
C TYR A 77 -26.30 -16.51 15.22
N ILE A 78 -26.65 -15.55 16.09
CA ILE A 78 -25.96 -15.30 17.37
C ILE A 78 -26.91 -15.56 18.55
N LEU A 79 -27.55 -16.74 18.56
CA LEU A 79 -28.23 -17.33 19.71
C LEU A 79 -27.90 -18.82 19.77
#